data_AF-A0A0P9DS30-F1
#
_entry.id   AF-A0A0P9DS30-F1
#
_cell.length_a   1.000
_cell.length_b   1.000
_cell.length_c   1.000
_cell.angle_alpha   90.00
_cell.angle_beta   90.00
_cell.angle_gamma   90.00
#
_symmetry.space_group_name_H-M   'P 1'
#
loop_
_entity.id
_entity.type
_entity.pdbx_description
1 polymer ?
#
loop_
_entity_poly.entity_id
_entity_poly.type
_entity_poly.pdbx_seq_one_letter_code
_entity_poly.pdbx_strand_id
1 'polypeptide(L)'
;MKSIDPNLYIGISNKRYEEVRSRGEYEADSILIAEYYRRVGVLLQFMNKDSAFIFLGMSRLINKEPILDYDNLLTICPNLKDINLTIIKAICFNYLEWCCLIDNGNPLAIKYHDIYEPIIKLFERGGGQISIHHSDLVGGFGAFPRSISASRGDMKEFDISDSALELEIKGIEHAEVYLKEYLQDRDVTSTCIRCGKKLLIQENQSVAGAWYKIKCETEKCFDDNFSSYYFK
;
A
#
# COMPACT_ATOMS: atom_id res chain seq x y z
N MET A 1 15.85 -7.10 -2.13
CA MET A 1 15.24 -6.46 -0.94
C MET A 1 16.18 -5.41 -0.41
N LYS A 2 15.68 -4.21 -0.17
CA LYS A 2 16.39 -3.19 0.61
C LYS A 2 16.16 -3.47 2.09
N SER A 3 17.05 -3.02 2.98
CA SER A 3 16.73 -3.06 4.41
C SER A 3 15.62 -2.05 4.71
N ILE A 4 14.68 -2.40 5.58
CA ILE A 4 13.81 -1.40 6.23
C ILE A 4 14.74 -0.44 6.99
N ASP A 5 14.64 0.86 6.71
CA ASP A 5 15.39 1.90 7.44
C ASP A 5 14.58 2.32 8.68
N PRO A 6 15.03 1.99 9.91
CA PRO A 6 14.31 2.34 11.14
C PRO A 6 14.13 3.85 11.31
N ASN A 7 15.02 4.68 10.74
CA ASN A 7 14.96 6.13 10.87
C ASN A 7 13.70 6.72 10.23
N LEU A 8 13.15 6.06 9.21
CA LEU A 8 11.87 6.48 8.58
C LEU A 8 10.70 6.37 9.56
N TYR A 9 10.82 5.55 10.61
CA TYR A 9 9.74 5.20 11.52
C TYR A 9 9.87 5.81 12.93
N ILE A 10 10.99 6.45 13.25
CA ILE A 10 11.18 7.10 14.56
C ILE A 10 10.21 8.28 14.69
N GLY A 11 9.31 8.19 15.68
CA GLY A 11 8.32 9.25 15.96
C GLY A 11 7.23 9.42 14.91
N ILE A 12 7.17 8.55 13.89
CA ILE A 12 6.19 8.65 12.78
C ILE A 12 4.74 8.54 13.28
N SER A 13 4.51 7.83 14.41
CA SER A 13 3.19 7.67 15.02
C SER A 13 2.52 9.00 15.41
N ASN A 14 3.31 10.07 15.55
CA ASN A 14 2.84 11.39 15.97
C ASN A 14 2.67 12.38 14.81
N LYS A 15 2.97 11.98 13.58
CA LYS A 15 2.80 12.80 12.37
C LYS A 15 1.51 12.41 11.65
N ARG A 16 0.94 13.24 10.79
CA ARG A 16 -0.07 12.77 9.82
C ARG A 16 0.61 12.15 8.60
N TYR A 17 -0.11 11.32 7.86
CA TYR A 17 0.43 10.62 6.68
C TYR A 17 0.97 11.61 5.64
N GLU A 18 0.25 12.71 5.43
CA GLU A 18 0.60 13.76 4.47
C GLU A 18 1.82 14.59 4.91
N GLU A 19 2.28 14.45 6.16
CA GLU A 19 3.51 15.10 6.64
C GLU A 19 4.77 14.28 6.36
N VAL A 20 4.61 13.01 5.98
CA VAL A 20 5.72 12.08 5.76
C VAL A 20 5.72 11.43 4.39
N ARG A 21 4.60 11.49 3.67
CA ARG A 21 4.44 10.93 2.32
C ARG A 21 3.76 11.96 1.42
N SER A 22 4.30 12.12 0.21
CA SER A 22 3.62 12.83 -0.87
C SER A 22 2.35 12.08 -1.31
N ARG A 23 1.46 12.74 -2.06
CA ARG A 23 0.26 12.08 -2.59
C ARG A 23 0.60 10.97 -3.60
N GLY A 24 1.67 11.14 -4.38
CA GLY A 24 2.14 10.09 -5.27
C GLY A 24 2.62 8.87 -4.50
N GLU A 25 3.38 9.09 -3.43
CA GLU A 25 3.83 8.01 -2.55
C GLU A 25 2.66 7.32 -1.84
N TYR A 26 1.66 8.08 -1.42
CA TYR A 26 0.43 7.56 -0.85
C TYR A 26 -0.28 6.59 -1.80
N GLU A 27 -0.35 6.90 -3.10
CA GLU A 27 -0.95 6.00 -4.11
C GLU A 27 -0.09 4.76 -4.37
N ALA A 28 1.23 4.92 -4.42
CA ALA A 28 2.11 3.75 -4.52
C ALA A 28 1.95 2.82 -3.29
N ASP A 29 1.70 3.39 -2.11
CA ASP A 29 1.49 2.63 -0.88
C ASP A 29 0.15 1.86 -0.89
N SER A 30 -0.95 2.42 -1.43
CA SER A 30 -2.22 1.67 -1.58
C SER A 30 -2.08 0.49 -2.52
N ILE A 31 -1.34 0.64 -3.62
CA ILE A 31 -1.10 -0.45 -4.58
C ILE A 31 -0.41 -1.63 -3.88
N LEU A 32 0.59 -1.35 -3.04
CA LEU A 32 1.30 -2.37 -2.26
C LEU A 32 0.38 -3.07 -1.24
N ILE A 33 -0.47 -2.32 -0.53
CA ILE A 33 -1.43 -2.91 0.41
C ILE A 33 -2.49 -3.74 -0.34
N ALA A 34 -2.98 -3.24 -1.47
CA ALA A 34 -3.96 -3.93 -2.30
C ALA A 34 -3.40 -5.25 -2.84
N GLU A 35 -2.14 -5.27 -3.30
CA GLU A 35 -1.48 -6.49 -3.76
C GLU A 35 -1.26 -7.48 -2.62
N TYR A 36 -0.87 -7.02 -1.43
CA TYR A 36 -0.80 -7.87 -0.25
C TYR A 36 -2.16 -8.52 0.06
N TYR A 37 -3.24 -7.74 0.06
CA TYR A 37 -4.60 -8.23 0.30
C TYR A 37 -5.05 -9.22 -0.77
N ARG A 38 -4.69 -8.98 -2.04
CA ARG A 38 -4.96 -9.89 -3.14
C ARG A 38 -4.24 -11.22 -2.95
N ARG A 39 -2.93 -11.21 -2.70
CA ARG A 39 -2.13 -12.44 -2.49
C ARG A 39 -2.62 -13.26 -1.30
N VAL A 40 -2.98 -12.59 -0.19
CA VAL A 40 -3.64 -13.24 0.95
C VAL A 40 -5.00 -13.81 0.55
N GLY A 41 -5.81 -13.06 -0.21
CA GLY A 41 -7.08 -13.53 -0.75
C GLY A 41 -6.95 -14.83 -1.56
N VAL A 42 -5.95 -14.93 -2.43
CA VAL A 42 -5.65 -16.15 -3.20
C VAL A 42 -5.33 -17.34 -2.29
N LEU A 43 -4.54 -17.13 -1.23
CA LEU A 43 -4.28 -18.18 -0.23
C LEU A 43 -5.58 -18.60 0.48
N LEU A 44 -6.41 -17.64 0.89
CA LEU A 44 -7.67 -17.91 1.58
C LEU A 44 -8.67 -18.71 0.73
N GLN A 45 -8.79 -18.36 -0.56
CA GLN A 45 -9.58 -19.12 -1.53
C GLN A 45 -9.09 -20.57 -1.64
N PHE A 46 -7.78 -20.78 -1.73
CA PHE A 46 -7.19 -22.11 -1.75
C PHE A 46 -7.47 -22.90 -0.47
N MET A 47 -7.44 -22.23 0.68
CA MET A 47 -7.70 -22.83 2.00
C MET A 47 -9.19 -22.96 2.33
N ASN A 48 -10.09 -22.54 1.43
CA ASN A 48 -11.53 -22.48 1.64
C ASN A 48 -11.91 -21.72 2.93
N LYS A 49 -11.30 -20.55 3.14
CA LYS A 49 -11.56 -19.64 4.26
C LYS A 49 -12.11 -18.32 3.73
N ASP A 50 -13.13 -17.77 4.38
CA ASP A 50 -13.76 -16.53 3.91
C ASP A 50 -12.90 -15.28 4.17
N SER A 51 -12.16 -15.26 5.28
CA SER A 51 -11.34 -14.11 5.66
C SER A 51 -10.21 -14.45 6.63
N ALA A 52 -9.25 -13.55 6.74
CA ALA A 52 -8.23 -13.54 7.80
C ALA A 52 -7.96 -12.11 8.29
N PHE A 53 -7.60 -11.98 9.56
CA PHE A 53 -7.13 -10.70 10.09
C PHE A 53 -5.71 -10.41 9.61
N ILE A 54 -5.39 -9.15 9.31
CA ILE A 54 -4.03 -8.76 8.90
C ILE A 54 -2.94 -9.11 9.93
N PHE A 55 -3.28 -9.05 11.22
CA PHE A 55 -2.36 -9.41 12.30
C PHE A 55 -2.12 -10.91 12.41
N LEU A 56 -3.00 -11.73 11.82
CA LEU A 56 -2.85 -13.17 11.81
C LEU A 56 -1.71 -13.52 10.84
N GLY A 57 -0.66 -14.18 11.35
CA GLY A 57 0.37 -14.73 10.48
C GLY A 57 -0.21 -15.77 9.54
N MET A 58 0.11 -15.67 8.24
CA MET A 58 -0.32 -16.65 7.25
C MET A 58 0.26 -18.03 7.58
N SER A 59 1.42 -18.08 8.25
CA SER A 59 2.01 -19.26 8.87
C SER A 59 0.99 -20.05 9.69
N ARG A 60 0.17 -19.37 10.49
CA ARG A 60 -0.87 -19.97 11.36
C ARG A 60 -2.07 -20.53 10.60
N LEU A 61 -2.27 -20.12 9.34
CA LEU A 61 -3.32 -20.70 8.51
C LEU A 61 -2.92 -22.08 7.98
N ILE A 62 -1.63 -22.30 7.74
CA ILE A 62 -1.11 -23.52 7.12
C ILE A 62 -0.34 -24.43 8.09
N ASN A 63 0.07 -23.91 9.25
CA ASN A 63 0.75 -24.64 10.31
C ASN A 63 0.06 -24.35 11.66
N LYS A 64 -0.08 -25.38 12.51
CA LYS A 64 -0.79 -25.27 13.79
C LYS A 64 0.10 -24.79 14.94
N GLU A 65 1.41 -24.99 14.82
CA GLU A 65 2.39 -24.59 15.83
C GLU A 65 3.27 -23.43 15.34
N PRO A 66 3.52 -22.42 16.17
CA PRO A 66 4.45 -21.33 15.83
C PRO A 66 5.88 -21.89 15.71
N ILE A 67 6.62 -21.37 14.73
CA ILE A 67 8.02 -21.79 14.48
C ILE A 67 8.98 -20.88 15.23
N LEU A 68 8.61 -19.60 15.34
CA LEU A 68 9.40 -18.59 16.02
C LEU A 68 8.73 -18.19 17.32
N ASP A 69 9.57 -17.89 18.30
CA ASP A 69 9.15 -17.24 19.54
C ASP A 69 9.17 -15.72 19.33
N TYR A 70 8.05 -15.06 19.62
CA TYR A 70 7.89 -13.62 19.46
C TYR A 70 8.86 -12.84 20.36
N ASP A 71 9.17 -13.34 21.55
CA ASP A 71 10.10 -12.67 22.46
C ASP A 71 11.55 -12.68 21.92
N ASN A 72 11.88 -13.65 21.06
CA ASN A 72 13.17 -13.71 20.37
C ASN A 72 13.25 -12.80 19.13
N LEU A 73 12.13 -12.25 18.65
CA LEU A 73 12.10 -11.39 17.45
C LEU A 73 13.01 -10.17 17.60
N LEU A 74 12.97 -9.50 18.75
CA LEU A 74 13.79 -8.30 18.99
C LEU A 74 15.27 -8.63 19.14
N THR A 75 15.60 -9.88 19.45
CA THR A 75 16.97 -10.40 19.46
C THR A 75 17.46 -10.68 18.03
N ILE A 76 16.60 -11.27 17.19
CA ILE A 76 16.91 -11.61 15.79
C ILE A 76 16.93 -10.34 14.90
N CYS A 77 16.03 -9.40 15.16
CA CYS A 77 15.86 -8.16 14.40
C CYS A 77 15.91 -6.94 15.34
N PRO A 78 17.09 -6.57 15.84
CA PRO A 78 17.24 -5.46 16.78
C PRO A 78 16.77 -4.12 16.20
N ASN A 79 16.85 -3.95 14.88
CA ASN A 79 16.37 -2.77 14.15
C ASN A 79 14.86 -2.52 14.31
N LEU A 80 14.07 -3.56 14.63
CA LEU A 80 12.64 -3.40 14.91
C LEU A 80 12.38 -2.79 16.28
N LYS A 81 13.34 -2.83 17.22
CA LYS A 81 13.16 -2.36 18.60
C LYS A 81 12.65 -0.92 18.64
N ASP A 82 13.29 -0.06 17.84
CA ASP A 82 13.05 1.39 17.82
C ASP A 82 11.82 1.80 17.01
N ILE A 83 11.20 0.86 16.28
CA ILE A 83 9.95 1.10 15.54
C ILE A 83 8.77 1.08 16.50
N ASN A 84 8.10 2.21 16.70
CA ASN A 84 6.94 2.32 17.61
C ASN A 84 5.59 1.92 16.97
N LEU A 85 5.62 1.25 15.82
CA LEU A 85 4.43 0.76 15.11
C LEU A 85 4.28 -0.75 15.29
N THR A 86 3.36 -1.16 16.18
CA THR A 86 3.10 -2.57 16.51
C THR A 86 2.76 -3.42 15.28
N ILE A 87 2.05 -2.85 14.31
CA ILE A 87 1.68 -3.55 13.07
C ILE A 87 2.89 -3.88 12.19
N ILE A 88 3.88 -2.99 12.09
CA ILE A 88 5.13 -3.28 11.36
C ILE A 88 5.84 -4.45 12.02
N LYS A 89 5.97 -4.42 13.36
CA LYS A 89 6.57 -5.51 14.13
C LYS A 89 5.85 -6.84 13.91
N ALA A 90 4.52 -6.84 13.99
CA ALA A 90 3.71 -8.05 13.79
C ALA A 90 3.84 -8.62 12.36
N ILE A 91 3.81 -7.76 11.33
CA ILE A 91 3.94 -8.21 9.94
C ILE A 91 5.36 -8.70 9.66
N CYS A 92 6.40 -8.02 10.17
CA CYS A 92 7.77 -8.48 10.03
C CYS A 92 7.98 -9.84 10.71
N PHE A 93 7.40 -10.07 11.90
CA PHE A 93 7.41 -11.38 12.55
C PHE A 93 6.77 -12.45 11.67
N ASN A 94 5.56 -12.17 11.17
CA ASN A 94 4.82 -13.11 10.32
C ASN A 94 5.57 -13.42 9.01
N TYR A 95 6.28 -12.44 8.45
CA TYR A 95 7.14 -12.62 7.29
C TYR A 95 8.32 -13.55 7.58
N LEU A 96 9.01 -13.36 8.72
CA LEU A 96 10.10 -14.25 9.12
C LEU A 96 9.63 -15.68 9.37
N GLU A 97 8.47 -15.87 10.01
CA GLU A 97 7.87 -17.20 10.14
C GLU A 97 7.57 -17.83 8.79
N TRP A 98 7.12 -17.04 7.82
CA TRP A 98 6.86 -17.50 6.46
C TRP A 98 8.14 -17.93 5.75
N CYS A 99 9.22 -17.15 5.88
CA CYS A 99 10.55 -17.53 5.38
C CYS A 99 11.02 -18.86 6.01
N CYS A 100 10.87 -19.03 7.32
CA CYS A 100 11.23 -20.30 7.97
C CYS A 100 10.41 -21.49 7.42
N LEU A 101 9.13 -21.30 7.09
CA LEU A 101 8.33 -22.34 6.45
C LEU A 101 8.84 -22.70 5.05
N ILE A 102 9.26 -21.70 4.26
CA ILE A 102 9.85 -21.90 2.94
C ILE A 102 11.15 -22.69 3.07
N ASP A 103 12.05 -22.28 3.97
CA ASP A 103 13.34 -22.93 4.22
C ASP A 103 13.17 -24.38 4.70
N ASN A 104 12.13 -24.64 5.49
CA ASN A 104 11.77 -25.99 5.95
C ASN A 104 11.03 -26.84 4.90
N GLY A 105 10.87 -26.35 3.66
CA GLY A 105 10.28 -27.12 2.58
C GLY A 105 8.76 -27.22 2.62
N ASN A 106 8.06 -26.32 3.34
CA ASN A 106 6.60 -26.36 3.38
C ASN A 106 6.00 -26.06 1.99
N PRO A 107 5.19 -26.98 1.42
CA PRO A 107 4.74 -26.87 0.04
C PRO A 107 3.80 -25.68 -0.20
N LEU A 108 2.99 -25.29 0.79
CA LEU A 108 2.09 -24.14 0.66
C LEU A 108 2.87 -22.83 0.76
N ALA A 109 3.83 -22.75 1.69
CA ALA A 109 4.68 -21.57 1.80
C ALA A 109 5.53 -21.36 0.54
N ILE A 110 6.05 -22.44 -0.06
CA ILE A 110 6.77 -22.38 -1.35
C ILE A 110 5.84 -21.94 -2.49
N LYS A 111 4.63 -22.49 -2.56
CA LYS A 111 3.65 -22.13 -3.59
C LYS A 111 3.26 -20.64 -3.53
N TYR A 112 3.17 -20.08 -2.33
CA TYR A 112 2.79 -18.69 -2.07
C TYR A 112 3.97 -17.92 -1.43
N HIS A 113 5.18 -18.12 -1.94
CA HIS A 113 6.43 -17.61 -1.35
C HIS A 113 6.51 -16.10 -1.29
N ASP A 114 5.82 -15.42 -2.21
CA ASP A 114 5.84 -14.00 -2.44
C ASP A 114 4.70 -13.25 -1.70
N ILE A 115 3.90 -13.94 -0.88
CA ILE A 115 2.71 -13.36 -0.24
C ILE A 115 3.00 -12.07 0.55
N TYR A 116 4.15 -11.99 1.21
CA TYR A 116 4.57 -10.85 2.03
C TYR A 116 5.39 -9.80 1.28
N GLU A 117 5.83 -10.09 0.05
CA GLU A 117 6.66 -9.16 -0.73
C GLU A 117 6.06 -7.75 -0.84
N PRO A 118 4.75 -7.56 -1.12
CA PRO A 118 4.20 -6.21 -1.29
C PRO A 118 4.24 -5.40 0.01
N ILE A 119 3.90 -6.02 1.15
CA ILE A 119 3.85 -5.33 2.43
C ILE A 119 5.24 -5.07 3.02
N ILE A 120 6.21 -5.95 2.75
CA ILE A 120 7.61 -5.70 3.10
C ILE A 120 8.16 -4.56 2.25
N LYS A 121 7.85 -4.54 0.95
CA LYS A 121 8.23 -3.45 0.04
C LYS A 121 7.65 -2.10 0.46
N LEU A 122 6.42 -2.08 0.97
CA LEU A 122 5.83 -0.89 1.59
C LEU A 122 6.71 -0.36 2.71
N PHE A 123 7.20 -1.23 3.60
CA PHE A 123 8.05 -0.84 4.71
C PHE A 123 9.46 -0.43 4.28
N GLU A 124 10.03 -1.09 3.28
CA GLU A 124 11.31 -0.69 2.69
C GLU A 124 11.27 0.73 2.09
N ARG A 125 10.08 1.21 1.69
CA ARG A 125 9.85 2.53 1.10
C ARG A 125 9.43 3.60 2.10
N GLY A 126 9.37 3.29 3.40
CA GLY A 126 8.93 4.24 4.43
C GLY A 126 7.41 4.41 4.56
N GLY A 127 6.63 3.59 3.84
CA GLY A 127 5.17 3.57 3.95
C GLY A 127 4.68 2.75 5.14
N GLY A 128 3.36 2.62 5.27
CA GLY A 128 2.74 1.79 6.31
C GLY A 128 2.53 2.52 7.64
N GLN A 129 2.42 3.85 7.61
CA GLN A 129 1.92 4.59 8.75
C GLN A 129 0.42 4.31 8.92
N ILE A 130 0.07 3.64 10.01
CA ILE A 130 -1.28 3.11 10.21
C ILE A 130 -1.91 3.83 11.40
N SER A 131 -2.94 4.63 11.13
CA SER A 131 -3.72 5.29 12.17
C SER A 131 -4.72 4.30 12.77
N ILE A 132 -4.51 3.95 14.04
CA ILE A 132 -5.38 3.02 14.77
C ILE A 132 -6.72 3.69 15.15
N HIS A 133 -6.86 5.02 15.02
CA HIS A 133 -8.04 5.78 15.44
C HIS A 133 -9.35 5.38 14.73
N HIS A 134 -9.27 4.74 13.55
CA HIS A 134 -10.42 4.16 12.85
C HIS A 134 -10.31 2.64 12.65
N SER A 135 -9.36 1.97 13.31
CA SER A 135 -9.20 0.52 13.22
C SER A 135 -8.88 -0.01 11.80
N ASP A 136 -8.30 0.81 10.92
CA ASP A 136 -7.97 0.45 9.53
C ASP A 136 -6.51 0.75 9.18
N LEU A 137 -5.98 0.03 8.19
CA LEU A 137 -4.72 0.36 7.51
C LEU A 137 -4.94 1.60 6.65
N VAL A 138 -4.15 2.65 6.84
CA VAL A 138 -4.23 3.86 6.01
C VAL A 138 -3.13 3.81 4.96
N GLY A 139 -3.51 3.88 3.68
CA GLY A 139 -2.61 4.02 2.53
C GLY A 139 -3.43 4.28 1.27
N GLY A 140 -3.02 5.23 0.43
CA GLY A 140 -3.80 5.73 -0.72
C GLY A 140 -5.24 6.16 -0.40
N PHE A 141 -6.08 6.40 -1.42
CA PHE A 141 -7.44 6.94 -1.28
C PHE A 141 -8.46 6.08 -0.48
N GLY A 142 -8.03 5.12 0.35
CA GLY A 142 -8.91 4.27 1.14
C GLY A 142 -8.36 3.83 2.49
N ALA A 143 -9.29 3.48 3.37
CA ALA A 143 -9.03 2.71 4.57
C ALA A 143 -9.10 1.22 4.21
N PHE A 144 -8.03 0.48 4.46
CA PHE A 144 -8.01 -0.97 4.26
C PHE A 144 -8.50 -1.67 5.54
N PRO A 145 -9.52 -2.54 5.43
CA PRO A 145 -10.11 -3.19 6.60
C PRO A 145 -9.10 -4.14 7.24
N ARG A 146 -9.11 -4.26 8.57
CA ARG A 146 -8.30 -5.27 9.29
C ARG A 146 -8.59 -6.70 8.87
N SER A 147 -9.78 -6.97 8.34
CA SER A 147 -10.15 -8.27 7.78
C SER A 147 -9.91 -8.29 6.28
N ILE A 148 -9.12 -9.26 5.84
CA ILE A 148 -8.82 -9.52 4.44
C ILE A 148 -9.78 -10.60 3.97
N SER A 149 -10.67 -10.26 3.04
CA SER A 149 -11.62 -11.18 2.41
C SER A 149 -10.94 -12.06 1.37
N ALA A 150 -11.34 -13.32 1.26
CA ALA A 150 -10.94 -14.23 0.19
C ALA A 150 -11.27 -13.68 -1.20
N SER A 151 -12.36 -12.92 -1.33
CA SER A 151 -12.75 -12.27 -2.61
C SER A 151 -11.73 -11.26 -3.12
N ARG A 152 -10.77 -10.82 -2.30
CA ARG A 152 -9.62 -10.03 -2.78
C ARG A 152 -8.76 -10.83 -3.77
N GLY A 153 -8.76 -12.15 -3.69
CA GLY A 153 -8.05 -13.03 -4.63
C GLY A 153 -8.58 -12.97 -6.06
N ASP A 154 -9.83 -12.51 -6.25
CA ASP A 154 -10.45 -12.35 -7.58
C ASP A 154 -9.99 -11.09 -8.31
N MET A 155 -9.26 -10.20 -7.62
CA MET A 155 -8.72 -8.99 -8.22
C MET A 155 -7.56 -9.33 -9.17
N LYS A 156 -7.39 -8.50 -10.21
CA LYS A 156 -6.21 -8.59 -11.07
C LYS A 156 -4.94 -8.28 -10.28
N GLU A 157 -3.84 -8.86 -10.72
CA GLU A 157 -2.53 -8.59 -10.13
C GLU A 157 -2.15 -7.13 -10.31
N PHE A 158 -1.62 -6.53 -9.26
CA PHE A 158 -1.07 -5.19 -9.30
C PHE A 158 0.43 -5.25 -9.60
N ASP A 159 0.89 -4.42 -10.52
CA ASP A 159 2.32 -4.29 -10.81
C ASP A 159 3.02 -3.53 -9.68
N ILE A 160 3.75 -4.27 -8.85
CA ILE A 160 4.53 -3.72 -7.73
C ILE A 160 6.00 -3.47 -8.09
N SER A 161 6.38 -3.51 -9.38
CA SER A 161 7.75 -3.21 -9.81
C SER A 161 8.14 -1.78 -9.44
N ASP A 162 9.43 -1.54 -9.19
CA ASP A 162 9.89 -0.19 -8.84
C ASP A 162 9.55 0.83 -9.94
N SER A 163 9.63 0.42 -11.21
CA SER A 163 9.25 1.24 -12.36
C SER A 163 7.77 1.58 -12.39
N ALA A 164 6.89 0.63 -12.04
CA ALA A 164 5.45 0.89 -12.00
C ALA A 164 5.10 1.85 -10.87
N LEU A 165 5.58 1.59 -9.66
CA LEU A 165 5.34 2.45 -8.50
C LEU A 165 5.89 3.88 -8.70
N GLU A 166 7.06 4.01 -9.35
CA GLU A 166 7.64 5.31 -9.69
C GLU A 166 6.80 6.06 -10.75
N LEU A 167 6.25 5.34 -11.72
CA LEU A 167 5.36 5.91 -12.73
C LEU A 167 4.03 6.38 -12.11
N GLU A 168 3.53 5.66 -11.10
CA GLU A 168 2.38 6.08 -10.30
C GLU A 168 2.66 7.40 -9.58
N ILE A 169 3.77 7.48 -8.84
CA ILE A 169 4.20 8.69 -8.12
C ILE A 169 4.28 9.89 -9.07
N LYS A 170 5.04 9.74 -10.17
CA LYS A 170 5.20 10.79 -11.19
C LYS A 170 3.88 11.19 -11.84
N GLY A 171 2.96 10.24 -12.02
CA GLY A 171 1.64 10.51 -12.58
C GLY A 171 0.82 11.43 -11.69
N ILE A 172 0.87 11.20 -10.39
CA ILE A 172 0.20 12.04 -9.39
C ILE A 172 0.86 13.41 -9.28
N GLU A 173 2.19 13.47 -9.17
CA GLU A 173 2.94 14.74 -9.12
C GLU A 173 2.66 15.61 -10.36
N HIS A 174 2.64 14.99 -11.54
CA HIS A 174 2.32 15.66 -12.79
C HIS A 174 0.87 16.18 -12.81
N ALA A 175 -0.09 15.41 -12.29
CA ALA A 175 -1.46 15.87 -12.15
C ALA A 175 -1.59 17.04 -11.16
N GLU A 176 -0.82 17.04 -10.06
CA GLU A 176 -0.80 18.13 -9.10
C GLU A 176 -0.26 19.44 -9.70
N VAL A 177 0.83 19.35 -10.46
CA VAL A 177 1.39 20.49 -11.20
C VAL A 177 0.36 21.02 -12.21
N TYR A 178 -0.23 20.13 -13.02
CA TYR A 178 -1.24 20.53 -14.00
C TYR A 178 -2.45 21.21 -13.35
N LEU A 179 -2.94 20.69 -12.22
CA LEU A 179 -4.05 21.32 -11.50
C LEU A 179 -3.69 22.73 -11.02
N LYS A 180 -2.47 22.90 -10.50
CA LYS A 180 -1.99 24.20 -10.01
C LYS A 180 -1.91 25.24 -11.13
N GLU A 181 -1.41 24.84 -12.29
CA GLU A 181 -1.37 25.68 -13.49
C GLU A 181 -2.79 26.00 -13.97
N TYR A 182 -3.69 25.02 -14.01
CA TYR A 182 -5.08 25.21 -14.43
C TYR A 182 -5.88 26.14 -13.52
N LEU A 183 -5.52 26.22 -12.23
CA LEU A 183 -6.12 27.17 -11.31
C LEU A 183 -5.67 28.61 -11.55
N GLN A 184 -4.54 28.81 -12.25
CA GLN A 184 -4.03 30.11 -12.65
C GLN A 184 -4.49 30.51 -14.05
N ASP A 185 -4.51 29.55 -14.98
CA ASP A 185 -4.93 29.71 -16.37
C ASP A 185 -5.83 28.54 -16.80
N ARG A 186 -7.10 28.83 -17.07
CA ARG A 186 -8.11 27.81 -17.44
C ARG A 186 -7.89 27.23 -18.85
N ASP A 187 -7.04 27.86 -19.67
CA ASP A 187 -6.76 27.42 -21.03
C ASP A 187 -5.52 26.50 -21.12
N VAL A 188 -4.77 26.33 -20.01
CA VAL A 188 -3.61 25.45 -19.97
C VAL A 188 -4.01 24.01 -20.27
N THR A 189 -3.15 23.32 -21.02
CA THR A 189 -3.35 21.90 -21.35
C THR A 189 -2.12 21.11 -20.95
N SER A 190 -2.35 19.85 -20.57
CA SER A 190 -1.28 18.92 -20.23
C SER A 190 -1.56 17.55 -20.85
N THR A 191 -0.51 16.75 -21.01
CA THR A 191 -0.58 15.40 -21.56
C THR A 191 -0.23 14.37 -20.49
N CYS A 192 -0.82 13.18 -20.60
CA CYS A 192 -0.60 12.06 -19.72
C CYS A 192 0.81 11.50 -19.94
N ILE A 193 1.61 11.42 -18.89
CA ILE A 193 2.99 10.89 -18.97
C ILE A 193 3.07 9.42 -19.42
N ARG A 194 1.96 8.67 -19.34
CA ARG A 194 1.92 7.24 -19.68
C ARG A 194 1.63 6.98 -21.15
N CYS A 195 0.82 7.82 -21.80
CA CYS A 195 0.38 7.59 -23.19
C CYS A 195 0.48 8.81 -24.11
N GLY A 196 0.90 9.98 -23.59
CA GLY A 196 1.01 11.23 -24.34
C GLY A 196 -0.31 11.88 -24.73
N LYS A 197 -1.45 11.31 -24.34
CA LYS A 197 -2.80 11.81 -24.65
C LYS A 197 -3.24 12.90 -23.69
N LYS A 198 -4.25 13.70 -24.04
CA LYS A 198 -4.64 14.87 -23.25
C LYS A 198 -5.15 14.49 -21.85
N LEU A 199 -4.77 15.29 -20.84
CA LEU A 199 -5.38 15.26 -19.52
C LEU A 199 -6.58 16.21 -19.45
N LEU A 200 -7.68 15.71 -18.91
CA LEU A 200 -8.94 16.41 -18.75
C LEU A 200 -9.16 16.74 -17.29
N ILE A 201 -9.59 17.98 -17.01
CA ILE A 201 -9.99 18.42 -15.67
C ILE A 201 -11.51 18.49 -15.61
N GLN A 202 -12.11 17.80 -14.63
CA GLN A 202 -13.51 17.93 -14.30
C GLN A 202 -13.63 18.72 -12.99
N GLU A 203 -14.23 19.90 -13.06
CA GLU A 203 -14.53 20.73 -11.90
C GLU A 203 -15.90 20.33 -11.33
N ASN A 204 -15.94 20.11 -10.02
CA ASN A 204 -17.14 19.73 -9.30
C ASN A 204 -17.36 20.69 -8.14
N GLN A 205 -18.61 21.07 -7.90
CA GLN A 205 -19.01 21.97 -6.82
C GLN A 205 -19.57 21.14 -5.65
N SER A 206 -19.18 21.48 -4.43
CA SER A 206 -19.74 20.91 -3.20
C SER A 206 -20.00 22.01 -2.18
N VAL A 207 -20.78 21.69 -1.13
CA VAL A 207 -21.04 22.61 0.00
C VAL A 207 -19.74 23.06 0.68
N ALA A 208 -18.70 22.22 0.63
CA ALA A 208 -17.40 22.48 1.23
C ALA A 208 -16.41 23.21 0.28
N GLY A 209 -16.79 23.49 -0.98
CA GLY A 209 -15.92 24.11 -1.97
C GLY A 209 -15.82 23.31 -3.27
N ALA A 210 -14.91 23.73 -4.16
CA ALA A 210 -14.68 23.07 -5.44
C ALA A 210 -13.69 21.91 -5.27
N TRP A 211 -13.92 20.81 -5.99
CA TRP A 211 -12.96 19.72 -6.11
C TRP A 211 -12.77 19.36 -7.58
N TYR A 212 -11.54 18.98 -7.90
CA TYR A 212 -11.08 18.78 -9.27
C TYR A 212 -10.69 17.33 -9.47
N LYS A 213 -11.12 16.78 -10.59
CA LYS A 213 -10.82 15.41 -11.00
C LYS A 213 -10.01 15.43 -12.29
N ILE A 214 -8.80 14.88 -12.26
CA ILE A 214 -7.93 14.79 -13.45
C ILE A 214 -8.01 13.37 -14.01
N LYS A 215 -8.21 13.27 -15.33
CA LYS A 215 -8.26 11.99 -16.05
C LYS A 215 -7.49 12.04 -17.34
N CYS A 216 -6.99 10.90 -17.78
CA CYS A 216 -6.55 10.74 -19.17
C CYS A 216 -7.78 10.62 -20.10
N GLU A 217 -7.72 11.22 -21.28
CA GLU A 217 -8.74 11.01 -22.32
C GLU A 217 -8.78 9.56 -22.85
N THR A 218 -7.67 8.82 -22.68
CA THR A 218 -7.63 7.39 -22.96
C THR A 218 -8.19 6.63 -21.77
N GLU A 219 -9.32 5.94 -21.98
CA GLU A 219 -9.87 4.99 -21.01
C GLU A 219 -8.76 4.03 -20.57
N LYS A 220 -8.67 3.76 -19.26
CA LYS A 220 -7.73 2.76 -18.73
C LYS A 220 -6.25 3.10 -18.69
N CYS A 221 -5.89 4.33 -19.04
CA CYS A 221 -4.51 4.79 -18.91
C CYS A 221 -4.22 5.40 -17.52
N PHE A 222 -5.22 6.06 -16.93
CA PHE A 222 -5.16 6.70 -15.61
C PHE A 222 -6.50 6.47 -14.91
N ASP A 223 -6.82 5.20 -14.69
CA ASP A 223 -8.16 4.75 -14.23
C ASP A 223 -8.50 5.25 -12.83
N ASP A 224 -7.49 5.33 -11.95
CA ASP A 224 -7.62 5.94 -10.64
C ASP A 224 -7.53 7.45 -10.78
N ASN A 225 -8.71 8.03 -10.95
CA ASN A 225 -8.87 9.45 -11.15
C ASN A 225 -8.21 10.25 -10.01
N PHE A 226 -7.17 11.03 -10.31
CA PHE A 226 -6.63 11.98 -9.34
C PHE A 226 -7.74 12.96 -8.94
N SER A 227 -8.06 13.03 -7.65
CA SER A 227 -9.07 13.93 -7.10
C SER A 227 -8.43 14.80 -6.03
N SER A 228 -8.52 16.13 -6.18
CA SER A 228 -8.00 17.08 -5.19
C SER A 228 -9.06 18.12 -4.83
N TYR A 229 -9.21 18.35 -3.53
CA TYR A 229 -10.02 19.42 -2.98
C TYR A 229 -9.22 20.72 -2.94
N TYR A 230 -9.85 21.82 -3.32
CA TYR A 230 -9.33 23.17 -3.11
C TYR A 230 -10.40 23.99 -2.38
N PHE A 231 -10.09 24.34 -1.15
CA PHE A 231 -10.85 25.32 -0.39
C PHE A 231 -10.37 26.71 -0.82
N LYS A 232 -11.29 27.55 -1.32
CA LYS A 232 -11.02 28.98 -1.52
C LYS A 232 -11.15 29.71 -0.20
#